data_AF-A0A0B1SZ69-F1
#
_entry.id   AF-A0A0B1SZ69-F1
#
_cell.length_a   1.000
_cell.length_b   1.000
_cell.length_c   1.000
_cell.angle_alpha   90.00
_cell.angle_beta   90.00
_cell.angle_gamma   90.00
#
_symmetry.space_group_name_H-M   'P 1'
#
loop_
_entity.id
_entity.type
_entity.pdbx_description
1 polymer ?
#
loop_
_entity_poly.entity_id
_entity_poly.type
_entity_poly.pdbx_seq_one_letter_code
_entity_poly.pdbx_strand_id
1 'polypeptide(L)'
;MRQFLGGHTDVDLWFPFYKHGSPFGQFKVSTACDLECYDFDSFLTKPCRWRNEKNTCDIDGDEIDFIRMKGSWGESEGDTIFGKSDRAVNRAFSDGYFLIAGIQQKLPEMYSAMLVSDPIQCQEGDGVLRIRFWASPAVKVRVCTR
;
A
#
# COMPACT_ATOMS: atom_id res chain seq x y z
N MET A 1 -12.96 18.85 0.70
CA MET A 1 -12.43 17.63 0.06
C MET A 1 -13.62 16.76 -0.34
N ARG A 2 -13.81 16.41 -1.61
CA ARG A 2 -14.87 15.47 -1.99
C ARG A 2 -14.48 14.08 -1.44
N GLN A 3 -15.36 13.43 -0.68
CA GLN A 3 -15.16 12.07 -0.18
C GLN A 3 -15.24 11.09 -1.36
N PHE A 4 -14.13 10.89 -2.07
CA PHE A 4 -14.09 10.10 -3.30
C PHE A 4 -14.37 8.60 -3.07
N LEU A 5 -14.11 8.11 -1.86
CA LEU A 5 -14.32 6.71 -1.47
C LEU A 5 -15.57 6.51 -0.60
N GLY A 6 -16.32 7.58 -0.30
CA GLY A 6 -17.38 7.55 0.71
C GLY A 6 -16.90 7.10 2.09
N GLY A 7 -17.84 6.88 3.01
CA GLY A 7 -17.53 6.44 4.37
C GLY A 7 -16.70 7.45 5.20
N HIS A 8 -16.11 6.96 6.29
CA HIS A 8 -15.25 7.73 7.19
C HIS A 8 -13.76 7.51 6.87
N THR A 9 -13.38 7.62 5.61
CA THR A 9 -11.97 7.57 5.21
C THR A 9 -11.30 8.92 5.39
N ASP A 10 -10.21 8.95 6.14
CA ASP A 10 -9.38 10.14 6.31
C ASP A 10 -7.95 9.85 5.84
N VAL A 11 -7.34 10.84 5.18
CA VAL A 11 -5.90 10.84 4.93
C VAL A 11 -5.22 11.03 6.28
N ASP A 12 -4.20 10.23 6.57
CA ASP A 12 -3.41 10.48 7.77
C ASP A 12 -2.64 11.80 7.62
N LEU A 13 -3.16 12.85 8.26
CA LEU A 13 -2.64 14.21 8.15
C LEU A 13 -1.23 14.37 8.76
N TRP A 14 -0.77 13.41 9.58
CA TRP A 14 0.57 13.47 10.15
C TRP A 14 1.62 12.88 9.20
N PHE A 15 1.23 11.94 8.33
CA PHE A 15 2.10 11.29 7.35
C PHE A 15 1.33 11.00 6.05
N PRO A 16 1.10 12.02 5.20
CA PRO A 16 0.22 11.90 4.04
C PRO A 16 0.78 11.01 2.93
N PHE A 17 2.10 10.85 2.85
CA PHE A 17 2.73 9.90 1.94
C PHE A 17 3.26 8.72 2.75
N TYR A 18 3.02 7.51 2.26
CA TYR A 18 3.68 6.35 2.83
C TYR A 18 5.20 6.49 2.58
N LYS A 19 6.01 6.03 3.54
CA LYS A 19 7.44 6.35 3.60
C LYS A 19 8.20 5.91 2.33
N HIS A 20 9.29 6.60 2.04
CA HIS A 20 10.28 6.22 1.02
C HIS A 20 11.53 5.57 1.64
N GLY A 21 12.43 5.10 0.78
CA GLY A 21 13.71 4.53 1.19
C GLY A 21 14.58 5.50 1.98
N SER A 22 15.19 4.99 3.05
CA SER A 22 16.17 5.75 3.82
C SER A 22 17.42 6.05 2.98
N PRO A 23 17.94 7.28 3.00
CA PRO A 23 19.22 7.60 2.34
C PRO A 23 20.42 6.92 3.03
N PHE A 24 20.24 6.42 4.26
CA PHE A 24 21.27 5.74 5.04
C PHE A 24 21.29 4.21 4.84
N GLY A 25 20.60 3.72 3.79
CA GLY A 25 20.51 2.30 3.48
C GLY A 25 19.26 1.62 4.03
N GLN A 26 19.03 0.40 3.58
CA GLN A 26 17.86 -0.41 3.91
C GLN A 26 18.21 -1.46 4.95
N PHE A 27 17.25 -1.79 5.82
CA PHE A 27 17.43 -2.90 6.74
C PHE A 27 17.33 -4.22 5.97
N LYS A 28 18.03 -5.25 6.43
CA LYS A 28 17.93 -6.59 5.84
C LYS A 28 16.83 -7.38 6.55
N VAL A 29 15.88 -7.91 5.78
CA VAL A 29 14.83 -8.78 6.30
C VAL A 29 15.44 -10.14 6.64
N SER A 30 15.29 -10.53 7.90
CA SER A 30 15.90 -11.73 8.48
C SER A 30 14.89 -12.87 8.66
N THR A 31 13.62 -12.53 8.84
CA THR A 31 12.51 -13.47 9.01
C THR A 31 11.26 -12.96 8.29
N ALA A 32 10.33 -13.85 7.95
CA ALA A 32 9.05 -13.47 7.34
C ALA A 32 8.25 -12.48 8.21
N CYS A 33 8.33 -12.59 9.54
CA CYS A 33 7.66 -11.68 10.49
C CYS A 33 8.14 -10.23 10.39
N ASP A 34 9.28 -9.96 9.76
CA ASP A 34 9.75 -8.59 9.50
C ASP A 34 8.93 -7.89 8.41
N LEU A 35 8.30 -8.64 7.52
CA LEU A 35 7.47 -8.13 6.42
C LEU A 35 5.98 -8.03 6.76
N GLU A 36 5.55 -8.58 7.89
CA GLU A 36 4.16 -8.46 8.35
C GLU A 36 3.82 -6.99 8.60
N CYS A 37 2.81 -6.50 7.90
CA CYS A 37 2.38 -5.12 7.96
C CYS A 37 0.86 -5.04 7.80
N TYR A 38 0.16 -4.91 8.93
CA TYR A 38 -1.29 -4.82 8.98
C TYR A 38 -1.77 -3.40 9.30
N ASP A 39 -0.92 -2.59 9.94
CA ASP A 39 -1.28 -1.27 10.45
C ASP A 39 -0.52 -0.13 9.75
N PHE A 40 0.29 -0.43 8.74
CA PHE A 40 1.01 0.54 7.89
C PHE A 40 1.71 1.65 8.67
N ASP A 41 2.55 1.29 9.65
CA ASP A 41 3.30 2.23 10.51
C ASP A 41 2.41 3.15 11.37
N SER A 42 1.23 2.69 11.78
CA SER A 42 0.40 3.45 12.73
C SER A 42 1.14 3.69 14.06
N PHE A 43 0.71 4.72 14.79
CA PHE A 43 1.39 5.15 16.02
C PHE A 43 1.51 3.99 17.03
N LEU A 44 2.72 3.81 17.61
CA LEU A 44 3.07 2.75 18.55
C LEU A 44 3.01 1.31 18.01
N THR A 45 2.95 1.11 16.69
CA THR A 45 3.05 -0.23 16.08
C THR A 45 4.47 -0.53 15.58
N LYS A 46 4.75 -1.82 15.30
CA LYS A 46 6.01 -2.25 14.70
C LYS A 46 6.17 -1.54 13.34
N PRO A 47 7.30 -0.88 13.07
CA PRO A 47 7.53 -0.29 11.77
C PRO A 47 7.50 -1.36 10.68
N CYS A 48 6.64 -1.16 9.70
CA CYS A 48 6.56 -1.98 8.52
C CYS A 48 7.88 -1.90 7.72
N ARG A 49 8.15 -2.90 6.89
CA ARG A 49 9.36 -2.92 6.05
C ARG A 49 9.04 -2.75 4.57
N TRP A 50 7.97 -2.01 4.30
CA TRP A 50 7.49 -1.65 2.97
C TRP A 50 7.63 -0.14 2.79
N ARG A 51 7.79 0.31 1.55
CA ARG A 51 7.98 1.73 1.21
C ARG A 51 7.58 2.00 -0.23
N ASN A 52 7.24 3.24 -0.53
CA ASN A 52 7.19 3.72 -1.91
C ASN A 52 8.60 3.71 -2.49
N GLU A 53 8.71 3.27 -3.75
CA GLU A 53 9.90 3.52 -4.55
C GLU A 53 9.95 5.02 -4.90
N LYS A 54 11.13 5.55 -5.21
CA LYS A 54 11.25 6.99 -5.50
C LYS A 54 11.14 7.21 -7.00
N ASN A 55 10.21 8.07 -7.40
CA ASN A 55 10.18 8.63 -8.74
C ASN A 55 11.43 9.47 -8.99
N THR A 56 12.38 8.94 -9.75
CA THR A 56 13.51 9.73 -10.25
C THR A 56 13.57 9.64 -11.78
N CYS A 57 12.44 9.94 -12.42
CA CYS A 57 12.37 10.25 -13.86
C CYS A 57 12.97 9.17 -14.79
N ASP A 58 12.74 7.88 -14.46
CA ASP A 58 13.25 6.61 -15.07
C ASP A 58 14.75 6.31 -14.82
N ILE A 59 15.18 5.08 -14.44
CA ILE A 59 15.00 3.77 -15.13
C ILE A 59 14.41 2.64 -14.23
N ASP A 60 14.15 2.83 -12.93
CA ASP A 60 13.63 1.74 -12.05
C ASP A 60 12.59 2.17 -10.98
N GLY A 61 12.01 3.37 -11.10
CA GLY A 61 11.01 3.93 -10.16
C GLY A 61 9.60 4.02 -10.74
N ASP A 62 8.63 4.38 -9.92
CA ASP A 62 7.21 4.54 -10.26
C ASP A 62 6.77 6.01 -10.25
N GLU A 63 5.58 6.30 -10.79
CA GLU A 63 5.06 7.67 -10.94
C GLU A 63 3.98 8.05 -9.94
N ILE A 64 3.42 7.08 -9.22
CA ILE A 64 2.29 7.24 -8.32
C ILE A 64 2.64 6.64 -6.96
N ASP A 65 2.59 7.46 -5.92
CA ASP A 65 2.85 6.98 -4.57
C ASP A 65 1.61 6.38 -3.89
N PHE A 66 1.83 5.35 -3.08
CA PHE A 66 0.85 4.91 -2.10
C PHE A 66 0.74 5.91 -0.94
N ILE A 67 -0.50 6.24 -0.60
CA ILE A 67 -0.88 7.10 0.51
C ILE A 67 -1.52 6.25 1.59
N ARG A 68 -1.15 6.51 2.85
CA ARG A 68 -1.79 5.87 3.99
C ARG A 68 -3.14 6.53 4.29
N MET A 69 -4.16 5.69 4.37
CA MET A 69 -5.51 6.04 4.74
C MET A 69 -5.88 5.36 6.06
N LYS A 70 -6.79 6.00 6.80
CA LYS A 70 -7.43 5.44 7.99
C LYS A 70 -8.94 5.35 7.77
N GLY A 71 -9.56 4.33 8.36
CA GLY A 71 -11.01 4.15 8.34
C GLY A 71 -11.44 3.11 7.31
N SER A 72 -12.67 3.24 6.82
CA SER A 72 -13.22 2.34 5.80
C SER A 72 -14.01 3.14 4.78
N TRP A 73 -13.94 2.73 3.51
CA TRP A 73 -14.81 3.26 2.46
C TRP A 73 -16.28 2.86 2.69
N GLY A 74 -17.17 3.59 2.02
CA GLY A 74 -18.61 3.32 2.01
C GLY A 74 -18.94 2.04 1.23
N GLU A 75 -20.04 1.36 1.59
CA GLU A 75 -20.43 0.11 0.90
C GLU A 75 -20.65 0.31 -0.58
N SER A 76 -21.49 1.29 -0.90
CA SER A 76 -21.89 1.64 -2.27
C SER A 76 -20.70 2.01 -3.13
N GLU A 77 -19.77 2.78 -2.58
CA GLU A 77 -18.57 3.24 -3.26
C GLU A 77 -17.59 2.07 -3.44
N GLY A 78 -17.44 1.21 -2.45
CA GLY A 78 -16.62 -0.01 -2.56
C GLY A 78 -17.10 -0.94 -3.67
N ASP A 79 -18.40 -1.22 -3.69
CA ASP A 79 -19.02 -2.03 -4.74
C ASP A 79 -18.88 -1.38 -6.12
N THR A 80 -19.05 -0.07 -6.21
CA THR A 80 -18.97 0.66 -7.49
C THR A 80 -17.54 0.76 -8.01
N ILE A 81 -16.58 1.06 -7.13
CA ILE A 81 -15.18 1.33 -7.52
C ILE A 81 -14.41 0.02 -7.69
N PHE A 82 -14.57 -0.94 -6.77
CA PHE A 82 -13.76 -2.16 -6.71
C PHE A 82 -14.52 -3.41 -7.14
N GLY A 83 -15.85 -3.36 -7.26
CA GLY A 83 -16.67 -4.53 -7.59
C GLY A 83 -16.69 -5.57 -6.46
N LYS A 84 -16.44 -5.17 -5.21
CA LYS A 84 -16.39 -6.06 -4.05
C LYS A 84 -17.11 -5.47 -2.84
N SER A 85 -17.87 -6.32 -2.17
CA SER A 85 -18.62 -5.98 -0.96
C SER A 85 -17.79 -6.08 0.32
N ASP A 86 -16.62 -6.74 0.27
CA ASP A 86 -15.69 -6.75 1.39
C ASP A 86 -14.87 -5.45 1.46
N ARG A 87 -14.62 -4.96 2.68
CA ARG A 87 -13.93 -3.69 2.91
C ARG A 87 -12.61 -3.90 3.67
N ALA A 88 -11.74 -2.89 3.67
CA ALA A 88 -10.53 -2.87 4.50
C ALA A 88 -10.83 -2.64 5.99
N VAL A 89 -11.68 -3.48 6.58
CA VAL A 89 -11.90 -3.50 8.04
C VAL A 89 -10.86 -4.42 8.66
N ASN A 90 -10.02 -3.88 9.55
CA ASN A 90 -9.13 -4.70 10.36
C ASN A 90 -9.95 -5.30 11.52
N ARG A 91 -9.81 -6.61 11.81
CA ARG A 91 -10.62 -7.26 12.87
C ARG A 91 -10.33 -6.71 14.27
N ALA A 92 -9.19 -6.04 14.47
CA ALA A 92 -8.81 -5.45 15.75
C ALA A 92 -9.39 -4.03 15.97
N PHE A 93 -9.72 -3.30 14.89
CA PHE A 93 -10.21 -1.92 14.95
C PHE A 93 -11.31 -1.72 13.91
N SER A 94 -12.45 -1.15 14.30
CA SER A 94 -13.52 -0.76 13.37
C SER A 94 -13.02 0.15 12.23
N ASP A 95 -11.88 0.81 12.44
CA ASP A 95 -11.19 1.71 11.52
C ASP A 95 -9.78 1.15 11.27
N GLY A 96 -9.57 0.47 10.13
CA GLY A 96 -8.26 -0.06 9.74
C GLY A 96 -7.36 1.00 9.10
N TYR A 97 -6.08 0.68 8.97
CA TYR A 97 -5.18 1.41 8.07
C TYR A 97 -5.05 0.65 6.75
N PHE A 98 -4.96 1.37 5.65
CA PHE A 98 -4.70 0.80 4.34
C PHE A 98 -3.89 1.75 3.48
N LEU A 99 -3.29 1.23 2.41
CA LEU A 99 -2.62 2.03 1.41
C LEU A 99 -3.51 2.17 0.18
N ILE A 100 -3.53 3.36 -0.41
CA ILE A 100 -4.20 3.62 -1.69
C ILE A 100 -3.26 4.32 -2.65
N ALA A 101 -3.25 3.86 -3.89
CA ALA A 101 -2.71 4.58 -5.03
C ALA A 101 -3.90 4.87 -5.97
N GLY A 102 -4.15 6.14 -6.24
CA GLY A 102 -5.33 6.56 -6.99
C GLY A 102 -5.05 7.78 -7.86
N ILE A 103 -5.71 7.82 -9.01
CA ILE A 103 -5.58 8.88 -10.02
C ILE A 103 -6.96 9.44 -10.33
N GLN A 104 -7.06 10.76 -10.53
CA GLN A 104 -8.33 11.41 -10.84
C GLN A 104 -8.75 11.20 -12.30
N GLN A 105 -7.78 10.95 -13.18
CA GLN A 105 -7.98 10.74 -14.62
C GLN A 105 -7.19 9.51 -15.04
N LYS A 106 -7.72 8.74 -16.00
CA LYS A 106 -7.06 7.54 -16.52
C LYS A 106 -5.70 7.91 -17.13
N LEU A 107 -4.63 7.33 -16.61
CA LEU A 107 -3.28 7.47 -17.13
C LEU A 107 -2.94 6.34 -18.12
N PRO A 108 -1.93 6.54 -19.01
CA PRO A 108 -1.38 5.48 -19.85
C PRO A 108 -0.83 4.29 -19.05
N GLU A 109 -0.73 3.11 -19.67
CA GLU A 109 -0.29 1.87 -19.00
C GLU A 109 1.15 1.89 -18.47
N MET A 110 1.97 2.87 -18.89
CA MET A 110 3.33 3.04 -18.37
C MET A 110 3.34 3.52 -16.92
N TYR A 111 2.31 4.23 -16.47
CA TYR A 111 2.24 4.75 -15.11
C TYR A 111 1.93 3.65 -14.11
N SER A 112 2.72 3.58 -13.05
CA SER A 112 2.56 2.58 -12.00
C SER A 112 2.73 3.16 -10.60
N ALA A 113 2.35 2.34 -9.61
CA ALA A 113 2.66 2.54 -8.21
C ALA A 113 3.38 1.29 -7.70
N MET A 114 4.51 1.47 -7.03
CA MET A 114 5.39 0.41 -6.57
C MET A 114 5.61 0.50 -5.07
N LEU A 115 5.15 -0.56 -4.38
CA LEU A 115 5.45 -0.78 -2.99
C LEU A 115 6.55 -1.83 -2.87
N VAL A 116 7.71 -1.43 -2.36
CA VAL A 116 8.92 -2.26 -2.33
C VAL A 116 9.25 -2.61 -0.89
N SER A 117 9.61 -3.87 -0.65
CA SER A 117 10.07 -4.30 0.67
C SER A 117 11.54 -3.93 0.89
N ASP A 118 11.98 -3.95 2.13
CA ASP A 118 13.40 -4.07 2.46
C ASP A 118 13.99 -5.38 1.90
N PRO A 119 15.30 -5.43 1.55
CA PRO A 119 15.90 -6.59 0.91
C PRO A 119 15.81 -7.85 1.78
N ILE A 120 15.25 -8.91 1.19
CA ILE A 120 15.15 -10.22 1.82
C ILE A 120 16.47 -10.95 1.62
N GLN A 121 17.16 -11.28 2.71
CA GLN A 121 18.33 -12.15 2.61
C GLN A 121 17.90 -13.56 2.21
N CYS A 122 18.77 -14.29 1.50
CA CYS A 122 18.50 -15.68 1.17
C CYS A 122 18.20 -16.46 2.46
N GLN A 123 16.98 -17.00 2.53
CA GLN A 123 16.49 -17.86 3.60
C GLN A 123 16.28 -19.25 3.01
N GLU A 124 16.40 -20.29 3.84
CA GLU A 124 16.16 -21.66 3.40
C GLU A 124 14.66 -21.94 3.21
N GLY A 125 14.31 -22.57 2.08
CA GLY A 125 12.94 -23.00 1.80
C GLY A 125 12.10 -22.01 0.99
N ASP A 126 10.83 -22.36 0.80
CA ASP A 126 9.88 -21.58 0.01
C ASP A 126 9.27 -20.43 0.82
N GLY A 127 9.22 -19.24 0.21
CA GLY A 127 8.52 -18.08 0.75
C GLY A 127 7.11 -17.95 0.18
N VAL A 128 6.13 -17.63 1.02
CA VAL A 128 4.74 -17.37 0.58
C VAL A 128 4.37 -15.92 0.91
N LEU A 129 4.18 -15.10 -0.12
CA LEU A 129 3.61 -13.75 0.02
C LEU A 129 2.08 -13.82 -0.02
N ARG A 130 1.43 -13.24 0.98
CA ARG A 130 -0.02 -13.05 1.00
C ARG A 130 -0.33 -11.58 1.11
N ILE A 131 -1.13 -11.08 0.16
CA ILE A 131 -1.63 -9.70 0.15
C ILE A 131 -3.15 -9.70 0.03
N ARG A 132 -3.78 -8.74 0.68
CA ARG A 132 -5.19 -8.42 0.46
C ARG A 132 -5.24 -7.08 -0.26
N PHE A 133 -5.97 -7.04 -1.37
CA PHE A 133 -6.08 -5.84 -2.19
C PHE A 133 -7.46 -5.69 -2.83
N TRP A 134 -7.75 -4.45 -3.19
CA TRP A 134 -8.90 -4.02 -3.96
C TRP A 134 -8.38 -3.15 -5.09
N ALA A 135 -8.96 -3.30 -6.27
CA ALA A 135 -8.51 -2.62 -7.47
C ALA A 135 -9.74 -2.29 -8.32
N SER A 136 -9.74 -1.11 -8.93
CA SER A 136 -10.80 -0.75 -9.87
C SER A 136 -10.68 -1.54 -11.18
N PRO A 137 -11.76 -1.64 -11.97
CA PRO A 137 -11.69 -2.29 -13.27
C PRO A 137 -10.54 -1.76 -14.13
N ALA A 138 -9.86 -2.67 -14.83
CA ALA A 138 -8.68 -2.42 -15.67
C ALA A 138 -7.35 -2.09 -14.96
N VAL A 139 -7.32 -1.99 -13.63
CA VAL A 139 -6.04 -1.94 -12.88
C VAL A 139 -5.40 -3.33 -12.86
N LYS A 140 -4.11 -3.41 -13.20
CA LYS A 140 -3.31 -4.64 -13.16
C LYS A 140 -2.42 -4.62 -11.92
N VAL A 141 -2.60 -5.58 -11.01
CA VAL A 141 -1.71 -5.76 -9.86
C VAL A 141 -0.64 -6.80 -10.22
N ARG A 142 0.63 -6.46 -9.99
CA ARG A 142 1.78 -7.34 -10.26
C ARG A 142 2.63 -7.46 -9.02
N VAL A 143 3.16 -8.66 -8.79
CA VAL A 143 4.17 -8.93 -7.77
C VAL A 143 5.44 -9.31 -8.50
N CYS A 144 6.52 -8.58 -8.22
CA CYS A 144 7.81 -8.77 -8.86
C CYS A 144 8.89 -9.03 -7.81
N THR A 145 9.94 -9.73 -8.21
CA THR A 145 11.19 -9.88 -7.46
C THR A 145 12.33 -9.26 -8.26
N ARG A 146 13.36 -8.76 -7.59
CA ARG A 146 14.55 -8.14 -8.18
C ARG A 146 15.78 -8.89 -7.68
#